data_AF-A0A9J6GLU6-F1
#
_entry.id   AF-A0A9J6GLU6-F1
#
_cell.length_a   1.000
_cell.length_b   1.000
_cell.length_c   1.000
_cell.angle_alpha   90.00
_cell.angle_beta   90.00
_cell.angle_gamma   90.00
#
_symmetry.space_group_name_H-M   'P 1'
#
loop_
_entity.id
_entity.type
_entity.pdbx_description
1 polymer ?
#
loop_
_entity_poly.entity_id
_entity_poly.type
_entity_poly.pdbx_seq_one_letter_code
_entity_poly.pdbx_strand_id
1 'polypeptide(L)'
;MDVDTEINELGISNTVDEIHGAHRIGQFERLKTSHTGRETLKRLGYHLHDTMHATTHEIPDWISRALKAPIPKNMNPTLHYGRRLDRCLNI
;
A
#
# COMPACT_ATOMS: atom_id res chain seq x y z
N MET A 1 -4.10 -24.77 -8.04
CA MET A 1 -3.20 -24.06 -8.97
C MET A 1 -2.91 -22.72 -8.32
N ASP A 2 -1.65 -22.40 -8.06
CA ASP A 2 -1.26 -21.17 -7.35
C ASP A 2 -1.41 -19.98 -8.30
N VAL A 3 -2.29 -19.02 -7.96
CA VAL A 3 -2.57 -17.82 -8.76
C VAL A 3 -1.31 -16.98 -8.99
N ASP A 4 -0.35 -17.07 -8.08
CA ASP A 4 0.92 -16.35 -8.19
C ASP A 4 1.85 -16.93 -9.27
N THR A 5 1.73 -18.21 -9.59
CA THR A 5 2.54 -18.86 -10.63
C THR A 5 2.12 -18.35 -12.01
N GLU A 6 0.81 -18.25 -12.29
CA GLU A 6 0.29 -17.69 -13.54
C GLU A 6 0.71 -16.22 -13.74
N ILE A 7 0.66 -15.39 -12.69
CA ILE A 7 1.05 -13.98 -12.79
C ILE A 7 2.56 -13.83 -13.01
N ASN A 8 3.38 -14.71 -12.42
CA ASN A 8 4.83 -14.70 -12.61
C ASN A 8 5.24 -15.19 -14.00
N GLU A 9 4.52 -16.17 -14.57
CA GLU A 9 4.71 -16.63 -15.96
C GLU A 9 4.41 -15.56 -17.00
N LEU A 10 3.53 -14.60 -16.67
CA LEU A 10 3.27 -13.40 -17.47
C LEU A 10 4.38 -12.33 -17.36
N GLY A 11 5.40 -12.54 -16.51
CA GLY A 11 6.46 -11.56 -16.24
C GLY A 11 5.97 -10.33 -15.47
N ILE A 12 4.79 -10.40 -14.87
CA ILE A 12 4.18 -9.27 -14.16
C ILE A 12 4.65 -9.31 -12.71
N SER A 13 5.76 -8.64 -12.43
CA SER A 13 6.24 -8.39 -11.07
C SER A 13 6.61 -6.93 -10.89
N ASN A 14 6.36 -6.38 -9.70
CA ASN A 14 6.81 -5.03 -9.39
C ASN A 14 8.32 -5.05 -9.14
N THR A 15 9.02 -4.13 -9.77
CA THR A 15 10.44 -3.84 -9.54
C THR A 15 10.67 -3.28 -8.12
N VAL A 16 11.94 -3.24 -7.70
CA VAL A 16 12.31 -2.67 -6.38
C VAL A 16 11.95 -1.19 -6.30
N ASP A 17 12.19 -0.43 -7.36
CA ASP A 17 11.87 0.99 -7.43
C ASP A 17 10.37 1.26 -7.37
N GLU A 18 9.56 0.44 -8.03
CA GLU A 18 8.10 0.53 -7.96
C GLU A 18 7.58 0.25 -6.55
N ILE A 19 8.15 -0.74 -5.86
CA ILE A 19 7.80 -1.03 -4.46
C ILE A 19 8.23 0.11 -3.54
N HIS A 20 9.43 0.66 -3.75
CA HIS A 20 9.91 1.79 -2.97
C HIS A 20 9.03 3.03 -3.19
N GLY A 21 8.67 3.32 -4.46
CA GLY A 21 7.75 4.39 -4.83
C GLY A 21 6.37 4.21 -4.20
N ALA A 22 5.79 3.01 -4.31
CA ALA A 22 4.50 2.68 -3.71
C ALA A 22 4.53 2.82 -2.18
N HIS A 23 5.60 2.35 -1.53
CA HIS A 23 5.77 2.50 -0.09
C HIS A 23 5.88 3.97 0.31
N ARG A 24 6.66 4.77 -0.42
CA ARG A 24 6.80 6.22 -0.20
C ARG A 24 5.45 6.93 -0.31
N ILE A 25 4.67 6.65 -1.36
CA ILE A 25 3.33 7.20 -1.55
C ILE A 25 2.41 6.79 -0.40
N GLY A 26 2.39 5.51 -0.03
CA GLY A 26 1.56 5.00 1.06
C GLY A 26 1.88 5.65 2.41
N GLN A 27 3.16 5.83 2.74
CA GLN A 27 3.55 6.54 3.96
C GLN A 27 3.19 8.02 3.92
N PHE A 28 3.35 8.68 2.76
CA PHE A 28 2.96 10.08 2.58
C PHE A 28 1.45 10.27 2.78
N GLU A 29 0.61 9.45 2.16
CA GLU A 29 -0.84 9.48 2.35
C GLU A 29 -1.23 9.20 3.81
N ARG A 30 -0.60 8.21 4.44
CA ARG A 30 -0.83 7.91 5.86
C ARG A 30 -0.51 9.10 6.76
N LEU A 31 0.60 9.80 6.52
CA LEU A 31 0.97 10.99 7.28
C LEU A 31 -0.08 12.10 7.13
N LYS A 32 -0.67 12.29 5.95
CA LYS A 32 -1.76 13.26 5.73
C LYS A 32 -3.00 12.99 6.60
N THR A 33 -3.28 11.73 6.96
CA THR A 33 -4.49 11.39 7.74
C THR A 33 -4.45 11.87 9.19
N SER A 34 -3.26 12.00 9.78
CA SER A 34 -3.10 12.38 11.19
C SER A 34 -2.76 13.87 11.33
N HIS A 35 -3.11 14.49 12.45
CA HIS A 35 -2.70 15.87 12.72
C HIS A 35 -1.17 15.99 12.80
N THR A 36 -0.53 15.12 13.58
CA THR A 36 0.93 15.11 13.78
C THR A 36 1.69 14.85 12.48
N GLY A 37 1.17 13.96 11.63
CA GLY A 37 1.78 13.67 10.33
C GLY A 37 1.69 14.84 9.36
N ARG A 38 0.56 15.55 9.32
CA ARG A 38 0.41 16.79 8.53
C ARG A 38 1.41 17.87 8.96
N GLU A 39 1.57 18.08 10.26
CA GLU A 39 2.54 19.05 10.77
C GLU A 39 3.99 18.64 10.46
N THR A 40 4.29 17.35 10.52
CA THR A 40 5.60 16.82 10.11
C THR A 40 5.88 17.11 8.63
N LEU A 41 4.90 16.87 7.75
CA LEU A 41 5.04 17.13 6.32
C LEU A 41 5.22 18.63 6.01
N LYS A 42 4.48 19.52 6.70
CA LYS A 42 4.67 20.97 6.58
C LYS A 42 6.09 21.40 6.96
N ARG A 43 6.64 20.87 8.05
CA ARG A 43 8.02 21.16 8.50
C ARG A 43 9.07 20.71 7.50
N LEU A 44 8.81 19.62 6.78
CA LEU A 44 9.66 19.13 5.70
C LEU A 44 9.51 19.93 4.39
N GLY A 45 8.66 20.96 4.36
CA GLY A 45 8.46 21.82 3.19
C GLY A 45 7.45 21.27 2.18
N TYR A 46 6.67 20.24 2.53
CA TYR A 46 5.60 19.76 1.66
C TYR A 46 4.39 20.69 1.74
N HIS A 47 3.97 21.20 0.59
CA HIS A 47 2.72 21.93 0.45
C HIS A 47 1.56 20.94 0.44
N LEU A 48 0.95 20.74 1.62
CA LEU A 48 -0.30 20.01 1.72
C LEU A 48 -1.43 20.93 1.26
N HIS A 49 -2.07 20.60 0.15
CA HIS A 49 -3.41 21.12 -0.10
C HIS A 49 -4.30 20.55 0.99
N ASP A 50 -4.96 21.41 1.77
CA ASP A 50 -5.99 20.99 2.72
C ASP A 50 -7.15 20.42 1.91
N THR A 51 -7.07 19.14 1.54
CA THR A 51 -8.22 18.33 1.13
C THR A 51 -8.99 17.95 2.39
N MET A 52 -9.31 18.93 3.22
CA MET A 52 -10.23 18.76 4.32
C MET A 52 -11.60 19.15 3.77
N HIS A 53 -12.63 18.36 4.11
CA HIS A 53 -14.03 18.51 3.70
C HIS A 53 -14.47 17.75 2.44
N ALA A 54 -13.96 16.54 2.18
CA ALA A 54 -14.88 15.55 1.63
C ALA A 54 -15.90 15.26 2.74
N THR A 55 -17.18 15.58 2.52
CA THR A 55 -18.27 15.20 3.44
C THR A 55 -18.17 13.71 3.71
N THR A 56 -17.76 13.37 4.94
CA THR A 56 -17.64 11.99 5.35
C THR A 56 -19.05 11.52 5.66
N HIS A 57 -19.57 10.62 4.84
CA HIS A 57 -20.87 10.00 5.09
C HIS A 57 -20.66 8.75 5.94
N GLU A 58 -21.50 8.57 6.95
CA GLU A 58 -21.52 7.32 7.71
C GLU A 58 -21.91 6.18 6.77
N ILE A 59 -21.02 5.20 6.68
CA ILE A 59 -21.29 3.98 5.94
C ILE A 59 -22.05 3.03 6.88
N PRO A 60 -23.17 2.43 6.44
CA PRO A 60 -23.87 1.39 7.19
C PRO A 60 -22.92 0.32 7.73
N ASP A 61 -23.13 -0.08 8.99
CA ASP A 61 -22.22 -0.95 9.75
C ASP A 61 -21.95 -2.32 9.07
N TRP A 62 -22.93 -2.86 8.34
CA TRP A 62 -22.77 -4.10 7.59
C TRP A 62 -21.74 -3.99 6.45
N ILE A 63 -21.62 -2.83 5.80
CA ILE A 63 -20.60 -2.57 4.76
C ILE A 63 -19.23 -2.41 5.42
N SER A 64 -19.15 -1.69 6.54
CA SER A 64 -17.88 -1.48 7.29
C SER A 64 -17.27 -2.82 7.72
N ARG A 65 -18.09 -3.75 8.21
CA ARG A 65 -17.65 -5.10 8.58
C ARG A 65 -17.17 -5.93 7.38
N ALA A 66 -17.82 -5.78 6.22
CA ALA A 66 -17.43 -6.49 5.00
C ALA A 66 -16.09 -5.98 4.42
N LEU A 67 -15.80 -4.69 4.55
CA LEU A 67 -14.57 -4.07 4.03
C LEU A 67 -13.34 -4.24 4.93
N LYS A 68 -13.54 -4.46 6.24
CA LYS A 68 -12.44 -4.69 7.20
C LYS A 68 -11.97 -6.14 7.19
N ALA A 69 -11.39 -6.57 6.08
CA ALA A 69 -10.64 -7.83 6.09
C ALA A 69 -9.36 -7.65 6.93
N PRO A 70 -9.02 -8.58 7.84
CA PRO A 70 -7.78 -8.51 8.60
C PRO A 70 -6.60 -8.63 7.63
N ILE A 71 -5.59 -7.76 7.81
CA ILE A 71 -4.32 -7.91 7.09
C ILE A 71 -3.74 -9.29 7.44
N PRO A 72 -3.34 -10.11 6.46
CA PRO A 72 -2.75 -11.43 6.70
C PRO A 72 -1.54 -11.31 7.63
N LYS A 73 -1.62 -11.93 8.82
CA LYS A 73 -0.54 -11.88 9.82
C LYS A 73 0.59 -12.88 9.54
N ASN A 74 0.30 -13.96 8.81
CA ASN A 74 1.23 -15.05 8.51
C ASN A 74 1.34 -15.26 7.00
N MET A 75 1.97 -14.31 6.31
CA MET A 75 2.28 -14.49 4.89
C MET A 75 3.32 -15.60 4.75
N ASN A 76 2.96 -16.69 4.07
CA ASN A 76 3.84 -17.84 3.91
C ASN A 76 5.15 -17.41 3.20
N PRO A 77 6.32 -17.63 3.83
CA PRO A 77 7.60 -17.18 3.29
C PRO A 77 7.99 -17.88 2.00
N THR A 78 7.33 -18.95 1.56
CA THR A 78 7.62 -19.63 0.29
C THR A 78 6.63 -19.32 -0.82
N LEU A 79 5.41 -18.88 -0.50
CA LEU A 79 4.31 -18.68 -1.47
C LEU A 79 4.66 -17.73 -2.63
N HIS A 80 5.36 -16.63 -2.36
CA HIS A 80 5.73 -15.65 -3.39
C HIS A 80 7.22 -15.72 -3.79
N TYR A 81 7.82 -16.91 -3.83
CA TYR A 81 9.26 -17.08 -4.08
C TYR A 81 9.67 -16.54 -5.46
N GLY A 82 8.91 -16.87 -6.51
CA GLY A 82 9.19 -16.38 -7.88
C GLY A 82 9.27 -14.86 -7.96
N ARG A 83 8.26 -14.16 -7.45
CA ARG A 83 8.23 -12.69 -7.40
C ARG A 83 9.34 -12.06 -6.55
N ARG A 84 9.92 -12.78 -5.59
CA ARG A 84 11.10 -12.31 -4.84
C ARG A 84 12.37 -12.49 -5.65
N LEU A 85 12.51 -13.59 -6.35
CA LEU A 85 13.66 -13.88 -7.21
C LEU A 85 13.74 -12.89 -8.39
N ASP A 86 12.63 -12.66 -9.09
CA ASP A 86 12.55 -11.67 -10.19
C ASP A 86 13.00 -10.28 -9.75
N ARG A 87 12.65 -9.87 -8.53
CA ARG A 87 13.09 -8.58 -7.97
C ARG A 87 14.58 -8.52 -7.69
N CYS A 88 15.20 -9.61 -7.25
CA CYS A 88 16.64 -9.66 -7.02
C CYS A 88 17.44 -9.63 -8.32
N LEU A 89 16.87 -10.13 -9.41
CA LEU A 89 17.51 -10.18 -10.73
C LEU A 89 17.42 -8.85 -11.49
N ASN A 90 16.43 -8.01 -11.17
CA ASN A 90 16.18 -6.70 -11.79
C ASN A 90 16.69 -5.51 -10.94
N ILE A 91 17.81 -5.68 -10.22
CA ILE A 91 18.51 -4.62 -9.46
C ILE A 91 19.65 -4.04 -10.29
#